data_AF-A0A2S7PJY1-F1
#
_entry.id   AF-A0A2S7PJY1-F1
#
_cell.length_a   1.000
_cell.length_b   1.000
_cell.length_c   1.000
_cell.angle_alpha   90.00
_cell.angle_beta   90.00
_cell.angle_gamma   90.00
#
_symmetry.space_group_name_H-M   'P 1'
#
loop_
_entity.id
_entity.type
_entity.pdbx_description
1 polymer ?
#
loop_
_entity_poly.entity_id
_entity_poly.type
_entity_poly.pdbx_seq_one_letter_code
_entity_poly.pdbx_strand_id
1 'polypeptide(L)'
;MAGGSNHTPLAMDPALVKFSSMSLSPAAVQLSGKAEAKANADTLRKDMSVNRHKYFRWTGRTARITFLYAVFVPTLLGIVAYKTEGKWEMRGKRRGDTISEF
;
A
#
# COMPACT_ATOMS: atom_id res chain seq x y z
N MET A 1 -12.92 -1.03 -40.65
CA MET A 1 -13.66 -0.01 -39.87
C MET A 1 -12.65 1.00 -39.34
N ALA A 2 -12.47 2.12 -40.04
CA ALA A 2 -11.57 3.20 -39.64
C ALA A 2 -12.40 4.36 -39.07
N GLY A 3 -12.46 4.46 -37.74
CA GLY A 3 -12.87 5.69 -37.03
C GLY A 3 -11.61 6.48 -36.67
N GLY A 4 -11.58 7.80 -36.56
CA GLY A 4 -12.63 8.81 -36.48
C GLY A 4 -11.95 10.03 -35.88
N SER A 5 -11.87 11.11 -36.66
CA SER A 5 -11.64 12.52 -36.29
C SER A 5 -10.87 12.85 -35.00
N ASN A 6 -9.62 13.29 -35.14
CA ASN A 6 -9.07 14.37 -34.30
C ASN A 6 -8.89 15.62 -35.18
N HIS A 7 -9.98 16.39 -35.24
CA HIS A 7 -10.06 17.83 -35.46
C HIS A 7 -8.71 18.55 -35.57
N THR A 8 -8.44 19.11 -36.75
CA THR A 8 -7.46 20.18 -36.95
C THR A 8 -7.78 21.32 -35.97
N PRO A 9 -6.89 21.70 -35.05
CA PRO A 9 -7.07 22.96 -34.34
C PRO A 9 -6.98 24.05 -35.40
N LEU A 10 -8.09 24.76 -35.58
CA LEU A 10 -8.22 25.98 -36.37
C LEU A 10 -6.95 26.82 -36.22
N ALA A 11 -6.30 27.12 -37.35
CA ALA A 11 -5.15 28.00 -37.53
C ALA A 11 -4.59 28.57 -36.22
N MET A 12 -3.71 27.83 -35.54
CA MET A 12 -2.96 28.42 -34.45
C MET A 12 -2.04 29.48 -35.06
N ASP A 13 -2.37 30.76 -34.86
CA ASP A 13 -1.46 31.86 -35.12
C ASP A 13 -0.10 31.50 -34.48
N PRO A 14 1.00 31.49 -35.24
CA PRO A 14 2.32 31.17 -34.70
C PRO A 14 2.68 32.07 -33.50
N ALA A 15 2.11 33.28 -33.42
CA ALA A 15 2.28 34.17 -32.27
C ALA A 15 1.62 33.61 -30.99
N LEU A 16 0.45 32.98 -31.07
CA LEU A 16 -0.23 32.41 -29.90
C LEU A 16 0.49 31.16 -29.34
N VAL A 17 1.05 30.33 -30.22
CA VAL A 17 1.89 29.17 -29.82
C VAL A 17 3.18 29.64 -29.16
N LYS A 18 3.80 30.68 -29.74
CA LYS A 18 5.02 31.30 -29.20
C LYS A 18 4.76 32.01 -27.88
N PHE A 19 3.61 32.67 -27.71
CA PHE A 19 3.23 33.36 -26.47
C PHE A 19 2.84 32.39 -25.36
N SER A 20 2.14 31.29 -25.67
CA SER A 20 1.85 30.21 -24.71
C SER A 20 3.13 29.54 -24.21
N SER A 21 4.08 29.27 -25.11
CA SER A 21 5.39 28.74 -24.73
C SER A 21 6.31 29.75 -24.02
N MET A 22 6.11 31.07 -24.23
CA MET A 22 6.82 32.13 -23.49
C MET A 22 6.19 32.47 -22.13
N SER A 23 4.88 32.27 -21.96
CA SER A 23 4.15 32.66 -20.75
C SER A 23 4.21 31.63 -19.64
N LEU A 24 4.59 30.38 -19.95
CA LEU A 24 4.99 29.43 -18.92
C LEU A 24 6.36 29.83 -18.39
N SER A 25 6.35 30.49 -17.23
CA SER A 25 7.54 30.64 -16.38
C SER A 25 8.36 29.35 -16.40
N PRO A 26 9.69 29.42 -16.62
CA PRO A 26 10.54 28.22 -16.69
C PRO A 26 10.45 27.35 -15.42
N ALA A 27 9.98 27.92 -14.30
CA ALA A 27 9.67 27.16 -13.08
C ALA A 27 8.46 26.22 -13.22
N ALA A 28 7.41 26.61 -13.95
CA ALA A 28 6.18 25.83 -14.12
C ALA A 28 6.38 24.59 -15.02
N VAL A 29 7.17 24.72 -16.09
CA VAL A 29 7.54 23.59 -16.96
C VAL A 29 8.39 22.56 -16.20
N GLN A 30 9.30 23.02 -15.34
CA GLN A 30 10.10 22.14 -14.49
C GLN A 30 9.28 21.44 -13.40
N LEU A 31 8.24 22.09 -12.87
CA LEU A 31 7.31 21.49 -11.91
C LEU A 31 6.42 20.42 -12.58
N SER A 32 5.95 20.67 -13.81
CA SER A 32 5.20 19.69 -14.60
C SER A 32 6.02 18.43 -14.87
N GLY A 33 7.26 18.58 -15.36
CA GLY A 33 8.15 17.43 -15.63
C GLY A 33 8.51 16.63 -14.37
N LYS A 34 8.67 17.29 -13.21
CA LYS A 34 8.89 16.60 -11.93
C LYS A 34 7.63 15.88 -11.45
N ALA A 35 6.44 16.46 -11.65
CA ALA A 35 5.18 15.81 -11.29
C ALA A 35 4.93 14.55 -12.14
N GLU A 36 5.19 14.62 -13.45
CA GLU A 36 5.08 13.47 -14.36
C GLU A 36 6.10 12.38 -14.04
N ALA A 37 7.35 12.75 -13.72
CA ALA A 37 8.38 11.78 -13.32
C ALA A 37 8.05 11.09 -11.99
N LYS A 38 7.44 11.80 -11.04
CA LYS A 38 6.97 11.22 -9.77
C LYS A 38 5.77 10.31 -9.99
N ALA A 39 4.81 10.72 -10.81
CA ALA A 39 3.67 9.88 -11.17
C ALA A 39 4.12 8.57 -11.82
N ASN A 40 5.13 8.61 -12.70
CA ASN A 40 5.68 7.42 -13.34
C ASN A 40 6.45 6.53 -12.33
N ALA A 41 7.21 7.12 -11.40
CA ALA A 41 7.85 6.37 -10.33
C ALA A 41 6.83 5.68 -9.40
N ASP A 42 5.71 6.33 -9.13
CA ASP A 42 4.63 5.78 -8.31
C ASP A 42 3.89 4.63 -9.01
N THR A 43 3.69 4.73 -10.33
CA THR A 43 3.14 3.62 -11.12
C THR A 43 4.09 2.43 -11.13
N LEU A 44 5.39 2.63 -11.35
CA LEU A 44 6.39 1.55 -11.29
C LEU A 44 6.44 0.89 -9.90
N ARG A 45 6.35 1.68 -8.83
CA ARG A 45 6.30 1.16 -7.47
C ARG A 45 5.02 0.35 -7.22
N LYS A 46 3.87 0.82 -7.71
CA LYS A 46 2.61 0.06 -7.65
C LYS A 46 2.75 -1.27 -8.38
N ASP A 47 3.31 -1.28 -9.59
CA ASP A 47 3.48 -2.49 -10.39
C ASP A 47 4.38 -3.52 -9.70
N MET A 48 5.43 -3.10 -9.00
CA MET A 48 6.29 -3.99 -8.21
C MET A 48 5.57 -4.59 -6.98
N SER A 49 4.62 -3.86 -6.39
CA SER A 49 3.82 -4.35 -5.27
C SER A 49 2.71 -5.32 -5.73
N VAL A 50 2.05 -5.01 -6.84
CA VAL A 50 0.95 -5.80 -7.41
C VAL A 50 1.50 -7.11 -8.00
N ASN A 51 2.58 -7.06 -8.78
CA ASN A 51 3.16 -8.25 -9.40
C ASN A 51 3.96 -9.15 -8.44
N ARG A 52 4.03 -8.83 -7.14
CA ARG A 52 4.80 -9.59 -6.14
C ARG A 52 4.40 -11.06 -6.06
N HIS A 53 3.11 -11.36 -6.25
CA HIS A 53 2.62 -12.74 -6.23
C HIS A 53 3.10 -13.56 -7.43
N LYS A 54 3.45 -12.93 -8.56
CA LYS A 54 3.94 -13.63 -9.77
C LYS A 54 5.36 -14.17 -9.57
N TYR A 55 6.19 -13.43 -8.83
CA TYR A 55 7.58 -13.79 -8.56
C TYR A 55 7.75 -14.53 -7.23
N PHE A 56 6.66 -14.86 -6.55
CA PHE A 56 6.70 -15.57 -5.29
C PHE A 56 7.20 -17.00 -5.49
N ARG A 57 8.14 -17.43 -4.63
CA ARG A 57 8.71 -18.77 -4.63
C ARG A 57 8.64 -19.37 -3.24
N TRP A 58 8.20 -20.62 -3.15
CA TRP A 58 8.21 -21.38 -1.91
C TRP A 58 9.63 -21.84 -1.60
N THR A 59 10.30 -21.11 -0.72
CA THR A 59 11.63 -21.46 -0.20
C THR A 59 11.52 -21.89 1.25
N GLY A 60 12.44 -22.72 1.74
CA GLY A 60 12.42 -23.20 3.14
C GLY A 60 12.42 -22.07 4.19
N ARG A 61 12.90 -20.87 3.85
CA ARG A 61 12.80 -19.69 4.72
C ARG A 61 11.38 -19.11 4.73
N THR A 62 10.83 -18.82 3.55
CA THR A 62 9.48 -18.26 3.41
C THR A 62 8.42 -19.19 4.00
N ALA A 63 8.60 -20.50 3.80
CA ALA A 63 7.82 -21.57 4.40
C ALA A 63 7.63 -21.42 5.91
N ARG A 64 8.76 -21.32 6.61
CA ARG A 64 8.82 -21.24 8.07
C ARG A 64 8.17 -19.96 8.55
N ILE A 65 8.44 -18.84 7.87
CA ILE A 65 7.86 -17.53 8.23
C ILE A 65 6.34 -17.58 8.08
N THR A 66 5.84 -18.02 6.93
CA THR A 66 4.39 -18.12 6.69
C THR A 66 3.73 -19.05 7.71
N PHE A 67 4.33 -20.21 8.00
CA PHE A 67 3.82 -21.12 9.03
C PHE A 67 3.80 -20.49 10.44
N LEU A 68 4.88 -19.82 10.84
CA LEU A 68 5.00 -19.24 12.17
C LEU A 68 3.91 -18.19 12.41
N TYR A 69 3.69 -17.29 11.44
CA TYR A 69 2.76 -16.19 11.61
C TYR A 69 1.31 -16.56 11.28
N ALA A 70 1.06 -17.45 10.31
CA ALA A 70 -0.30 -17.82 9.92
C ALA A 70 -0.90 -18.91 10.83
N VAL A 71 -0.06 -19.77 11.43
CA VAL A 71 -0.53 -20.91 12.23
C VAL A 71 -0.02 -20.81 13.66
N PHE A 72 1.30 -20.85 13.86
CA PHE A 72 1.87 -21.01 15.19
C PHE A 72 1.47 -19.88 16.16
N VAL A 73 1.60 -18.62 15.76
CA VAL A 73 1.27 -17.46 16.60
C VAL A 73 -0.23 -17.41 16.93
N PRO A 74 -1.17 -17.48 15.96
CA PRO A 74 -2.60 -17.51 16.25
C PRO A 74 -3.01 -18.71 17.11
N THR A 75 -2.47 -19.90 16.87
CA THR A 75 -2.79 -21.10 17.66
C THR A 75 -2.27 -20.98 19.10
N LEU A 76 -1.06 -20.48 19.29
CA LEU A 76 -0.51 -20.26 20.63
C LEU A 76 -1.36 -19.26 21.41
N LEU A 77 -1.70 -18.13 20.78
CA LEU A 77 -2.59 -17.12 21.38
C LEU A 77 -3.97 -17.70 21.68
N GLY A 78 -4.54 -18.49 20.77
CA GLY A 78 -5.82 -19.17 20.99
C GLY A 78 -5.76 -20.12 22.18
N ILE A 79 -4.74 -20.97 22.27
CA ILE A 79 -4.56 -21.90 23.40
C ILE A 79 -4.42 -21.14 24.71
N VAL A 80 -3.60 -20.08 24.74
CA VAL A 80 -3.46 -19.25 25.94
C VAL A 80 -4.79 -18.61 26.28
N ALA A 81 -5.45 -17.95 25.32
CA ALA A 81 -6.74 -17.30 25.51
C ALA A 81 -7.79 -18.26 26.07
N TYR A 82 -8.01 -19.42 25.43
CA TYR A 82 -8.94 -20.46 25.93
C TYR A 82 -8.56 -20.97 27.31
N LYS A 83 -7.27 -21.07 27.63
CA LYS A 83 -6.83 -21.50 28.96
C LYS A 83 -6.91 -20.38 30.00
N THR A 84 -6.89 -19.11 29.62
CA THR A 84 -6.92 -17.98 30.55
C THR A 84 -8.30 -17.34 30.66
N GLU A 85 -9.20 -17.62 29.73
CA GLU A 85 -10.59 -17.21 29.80
C GLU A 85 -11.23 -17.80 31.07
N GLY A 86 -11.98 -16.97 31.81
CA GLY A 86 -12.64 -17.37 33.06
C GLY A 86 -11.72 -17.57 34.26
N LYS A 87 -10.39 -17.66 34.09
CA LYS A 87 -9.48 -17.89 35.21
C LYS A 87 -9.22 -16.66 36.06
N TRP A 88 -9.35 -15.45 35.52
CA TRP A 88 -8.93 -14.24 36.21
C TRP A 88 -10.13 -13.35 36.55
N GLU A 89 -10.71 -13.57 37.74
CA GLU A 89 -11.74 -12.69 38.28
C GLU A 89 -11.12 -11.72 39.30
N MET A 90 -11.02 -10.45 38.91
CA MET A 90 -10.40 -9.38 39.73
C MET A 90 -11.43 -8.54 40.50
N ARG A 91 -12.72 -8.84 40.36
CA ARG A 91 -13.78 -8.01 40.94
C ARG A 91 -13.93 -8.29 42.43
N GLY A 92 -13.62 -7.30 43.26
CA GLY A 92 -13.84 -7.33 44.71
C GLY A 92 -12.79 -8.10 45.53
N LYS A 93 -11.71 -8.62 44.93
CA LYS A 93 -10.66 -9.35 45.67
C LYS A 93 -9.83 -8.42 46.57
N ARG A 94 -9.58 -8.85 47.81
CA ARG A 94 -8.79 -8.12 48.82
C ARG A 94 -7.32 -8.54 48.76
N ARG A 95 -6.43 -7.79 49.42
CA ARG A 95 -5.00 -8.14 49.50
C ARG A 95 -4.85 -9.53 50.13
N GLY A 96 -4.31 -10.48 49.37
CA GLY A 96 -4.07 -11.87 49.81
C GLY A 96 -5.00 -12.93 49.20
N ASP A 97 -6.07 -12.54 48.49
CA ASP A 97 -6.99 -13.50 47.86
C ASP A 97 -6.45 -14.06 46.53
N THR A 98 -6.60 -15.37 46.33
CA THR A 98 -6.22 -16.07 45.11
C THR A 98 -7.04 -15.57 43.93
N ILE A 99 -6.39 -15.08 42.87
CA ILE A 99 -7.06 -14.48 41.69
C ILE A 99 -7.62 -15.55 40.74
N SER A 100 -7.08 -16.77 40.78
CA SER A 100 -7.49 -17.88 39.91
C SER A 100 -8.77 -18.58 40.38
N GLU A 101 -9.76 -18.72 39.49
CA GLU A 101 -10.82 -19.73 39.59
C GLU A 101 -10.38 -20.98 38.82
N PHE A 102 -10.42 -22.15 39.47
CA PHE A 102 -10.01 -23.46 38.91
C PHE A 102 -11.23 -24.38 38.75
#